data_AF-A0A9D1JCQ5-F1
#
_entry.id   AF-A0A9D1JCQ5-F1
#
_cell.length_a   1.000
_cell.length_b   1.000
_cell.length_c   1.000
_cell.angle_alpha   90.00
_cell.angle_beta   90.00
_cell.angle_gamma   90.00
#
_symmetry.space_group_name_H-M   'P 1'
#
loop_
_entity.id
_entity.type
_entity.pdbx_description
1 polymer ?
#
loop_
_entity_poly.entity_id
_entity_poly.type
_entity_poly.pdbx_seq_one_letter_code
_entity_poly.pdbx_strand_id
1 'polypeptide(L)'
;MDVKKIIGASIAAGSFIIGGIAMATRKKYDEEGYDKNGYDKNGYDRNGYNQAGYDKYGYDRKGYNRAGYNTAGYNQAGYDREGYNQFGYDRDGYDRKGYNKGGYNRDGYNQAGYDQSGRDRLGYTYEDVVVFATGLNDEIKKARNEFKLGEYDDSVMHLRKVLENLYRFYIQHYHISSKNMDNTSFEDCINICKKSGFITEEKADKLHSARRHGNDGAHSFDSVTDKQAYFSLKLAEEEMTSFKGKLNIVEF
;
A
#
# COMPACT_ATOMS: atom_id res chain seq x y z
N MET A 1 4.30 98.03 -65.39
CA MET A 1 2.94 98.26 -65.90
C MET A 1 2.11 97.05 -65.50
N ASP A 2 1.18 97.28 -64.59
CA ASP A 2 0.18 96.34 -64.07
C ASP A 2 -0.69 95.71 -65.16
N VAL A 3 -1.32 94.57 -64.86
CA VAL A 3 -2.78 94.49 -64.61
C VAL A 3 -3.24 93.01 -64.56
N LYS A 4 -3.94 92.68 -63.48
CA LYS A 4 -4.68 91.44 -63.19
C LYS A 4 -5.88 91.21 -64.11
N LYS A 5 -6.40 89.97 -64.05
CA LYS A 5 -7.69 89.41 -64.53
C LYS A 5 -7.56 88.77 -65.92
N ILE A 6 -8.11 87.58 -66.19
CA ILE A 6 -9.52 87.20 -66.01
C ILE A 6 -9.65 85.69 -65.73
N ILE A 7 -10.60 85.39 -64.84
CA ILE A 7 -11.10 84.09 -64.40
C ILE A 7 -12.08 83.54 -65.45
N GLY A 8 -12.10 82.22 -65.67
CA GLY A 8 -13.32 81.53 -66.10
C GLY A 8 -13.11 80.40 -67.10
N ALA A 9 -13.22 79.14 -66.64
CA ALA A 9 -14.06 78.10 -67.23
C ALA A 9 -13.70 76.71 -66.67
N SER A 10 -14.57 76.28 -65.76
CA SER A 10 -14.97 74.93 -65.38
C SER A 10 -14.69 73.74 -66.32
N ILE A 11 -14.38 72.62 -65.63
CA ILE A 11 -14.71 71.21 -65.93
C ILE A 11 -13.88 70.52 -67.01
N ALA A 12 -13.02 69.59 -66.58
CA ALA A 12 -13.04 68.22 -67.07
C ALA A 12 -12.38 67.28 -66.05
N ALA A 13 -13.11 66.21 -65.73
CA ALA A 13 -12.64 65.10 -64.93
C ALA A 13 -11.33 64.54 -65.47
N GLY A 14 -10.39 64.26 -64.57
CA GLY A 14 -9.11 63.67 -64.94
C GLY A 14 -8.32 63.30 -63.70
N SER A 15 -8.62 62.12 -63.16
CA SER A 15 -7.72 61.39 -62.26
C SER A 15 -6.32 61.37 -62.85
N PHE A 16 -5.43 62.24 -62.36
CA PHE A 16 -4.01 62.17 -62.67
C PHE A 16 -3.29 61.45 -61.54
N ILE A 17 -3.24 60.12 -61.72
CA ILE A 17 -2.23 59.26 -61.12
C ILE A 17 -0.88 59.70 -61.68
N ILE A 18 -0.04 60.29 -60.84
CA ILE A 18 1.39 60.44 -61.12
C ILE A 18 2.14 59.74 -60.00
N GLY A 19 2.83 58.64 -60.35
CA GLY A 19 4.08 58.27 -59.69
C GLY A 19 4.00 57.53 -58.35
N GLY A 20 3.27 56.42 -58.30
CA GLY A 20 3.90 55.11 -57.99
C GLY A 20 4.75 54.91 -56.72
N ILE A 21 4.62 55.71 -55.67
CA ILE A 21 4.94 55.28 -54.29
C ILE A 21 3.72 55.59 -53.43
N ALA A 22 2.65 54.83 -53.64
CA ALA A 22 1.81 54.49 -52.51
C ALA A 22 2.72 53.72 -51.57
N MET A 23 3.19 54.36 -50.48
CA MET A 23 3.61 53.62 -49.30
C MET A 23 2.37 52.85 -48.83
N ALA A 24 2.11 51.71 -49.48
CA ALA A 24 1.35 50.63 -48.91
C ALA A 24 2.21 50.19 -47.72
N THR A 25 2.04 50.89 -46.59
CA THR A 25 2.31 50.32 -45.29
C THR A 25 1.60 48.98 -45.31
N ARG A 26 2.32 47.90 -45.60
CA ARG A 26 1.82 46.54 -45.46
C ARG A 26 1.40 46.48 -44.01
N LYS A 27 0.10 46.60 -43.75
CA LYS A 27 -0.49 46.37 -42.44
C LYS A 27 0.04 45.00 -42.03
N LYS A 28 0.97 44.98 -41.06
CA LYS A 28 1.62 43.75 -40.57
C LYS A 28 0.58 42.78 -40.02
N TYR A 29 -0.56 43.33 -39.60
CA TYR A 29 -1.72 42.65 -39.06
C TYR A 29 -2.99 43.15 -39.76
N ASP A 30 -3.99 42.28 -39.91
CA ASP A 30 -5.34 42.62 -40.38
C ASP A 30 -6.09 43.53 -39.38
N GLU A 31 -7.34 43.88 -39.69
CA GLU A 31 -8.16 44.74 -38.82
C GLU A 31 -8.51 44.08 -37.47
N GLU A 32 -8.39 42.75 -37.39
CA GLU A 32 -8.60 41.97 -36.18
C GLU A 32 -7.29 41.75 -35.39
N GLY A 33 -6.15 42.22 -35.90
CA GLY A 33 -4.86 42.13 -35.22
C GLY A 33 -4.04 40.87 -35.50
N TYR A 34 -4.33 40.13 -36.58
CA TYR A 34 -3.62 38.90 -36.96
C TYR A 34 -2.74 39.06 -38.20
N ASP A 35 -1.55 38.45 -38.20
CA ASP A 35 -0.62 38.50 -39.31
C ASP A 35 -1.12 37.67 -40.52
N LYS A 36 -0.37 37.70 -41.63
CA LYS A 36 -0.70 36.91 -42.84
C LYS A 36 -0.80 35.40 -42.62
N ASN A 37 -0.22 34.89 -41.53
CA ASN A 37 -0.26 33.48 -41.15
C ASN A 37 -1.40 33.20 -40.15
N GLY A 38 -2.18 34.21 -39.76
CA GLY A 38 -3.32 34.11 -38.86
C GLY A 38 -2.97 34.20 -37.37
N TYR A 39 -1.79 34.74 -37.00
CA TYR A 39 -1.35 34.84 -35.60
C TYR A 39 -1.31 36.29 -35.10
N ASP A 40 -1.74 36.51 -33.85
CA ASP A 40 -1.68 37.80 -33.19
C ASP A 40 -0.24 38.22 -32.87
N LYS A 41 -0.07 39.43 -32.30
CA LYS A 41 1.25 39.93 -31.87
C LYS A 41 1.96 39.05 -30.83
N ASN A 42 1.22 38.20 -30.11
CA ASN A 42 1.74 37.29 -29.10
C ASN A 42 2.00 35.88 -29.67
N GLY A 43 1.73 35.66 -30.97
CA GLY A 43 1.96 34.39 -31.66
C GLY A 43 0.84 33.37 -31.50
N TYR A 44 -0.40 33.78 -31.19
CA TYR A 44 -1.56 32.89 -31.07
C TYR A 44 -2.56 33.08 -32.22
N ASP A 45 -3.11 31.98 -32.72
CA ASP A 45 -4.13 32.00 -33.77
C ASP A 45 -5.46 32.59 -33.25
N ARG A 46 -6.43 32.73 -34.15
CA ARG A 46 -7.78 33.21 -33.81
C ARG A 46 -8.53 32.38 -32.77
N ASN A 47 -8.08 31.14 -32.52
CA ASN A 47 -8.61 30.26 -31.48
C ASN A 47 -7.79 30.31 -30.18
N GLY A 48 -6.74 31.13 -30.11
CA GLY A 48 -5.88 31.28 -28.95
C GLY A 48 -4.75 30.25 -28.82
N TYR A 49 -4.35 29.57 -29.91
CA TYR A 49 -3.29 28.55 -29.92
C TYR A 49 -2.06 29.00 -30.70
N ASN A 50 -0.87 28.77 -30.16
CA ASN A 50 0.38 29.06 -30.85
C ASN A 50 0.62 28.09 -32.03
N GLN A 51 1.70 28.32 -32.78
CA GLN A 51 2.06 27.48 -33.93
C GLN A 51 2.30 26.00 -33.56
N ALA A 52 2.68 25.71 -32.31
CA ALA A 52 2.82 24.34 -31.81
C ALA A 52 1.47 23.72 -31.38
N GLY A 53 0.36 24.45 -31.49
CA GLY A 53 -0.99 23.99 -31.16
C GLY A 53 -1.36 24.11 -29.68
N TYR A 54 -0.64 24.91 -28.90
CA TYR A 54 -0.88 25.09 -27.46
C TYR A 54 -1.38 26.49 -27.12
N ASP A 55 -2.33 26.58 -26.19
CA ASP A 55 -2.84 27.84 -25.67
C ASP A 55 -1.81 28.59 -24.81
N LYS A 56 -2.20 29.75 -24.29
CA LYS A 56 -1.35 30.56 -23.41
C LYS A 56 -1.00 29.91 -22.07
N TYR A 57 -1.73 28.87 -21.68
CA TYR A 57 -1.47 28.08 -20.47
C TYR A 57 -0.67 26.80 -20.77
N GLY A 58 -0.33 26.54 -22.03
CA GLY A 58 0.47 25.41 -22.46
C GLY A 58 -0.32 24.12 -22.68
N TYR A 59 -1.64 24.21 -22.94
CA TYR A 59 -2.53 23.08 -23.23
C TYR A 59 -2.92 23.02 -24.70
N ASP A 60 -2.94 21.83 -25.27
CA ASP A 60 -3.37 21.60 -26.65
C ASP A 60 -4.88 21.80 -26.81
N ARG A 61 -5.38 21.68 -28.05
CA ARG A 61 -6.82 21.80 -28.36
C ARG A 61 -7.70 20.74 -27.67
N LYS A 62 -7.11 19.66 -27.16
CA LYS A 62 -7.80 18.62 -26.38
C LYS A 62 -7.69 18.86 -24.87
N GLY A 63 -7.05 19.95 -24.45
CA GLY A 63 -6.87 20.31 -23.05
C GLY A 63 -5.73 19.57 -22.35
N TYR A 64 -4.72 19.07 -23.07
CA TYR A 64 -3.57 18.37 -22.50
C TYR A 64 -2.27 19.17 -22.69
N ASN A 65 -1.46 19.24 -21.63
CA ASN A 65 -0.15 19.89 -21.70
C ASN A 65 0.84 19.06 -22.54
N ARG A 66 2.04 19.59 -22.73
CA ARG A 66 3.11 18.90 -23.47
C ARG A 66 3.52 17.54 -22.89
N ALA A 67 3.27 17.30 -21.60
CA ALA A 67 3.50 16.01 -20.97
C ALA A 67 2.32 15.04 -21.15
N GLY A 68 1.25 15.45 -21.85
CA GLY A 68 0.07 14.64 -22.11
C GLY A 68 -0.95 14.62 -20.98
N TYR A 69 -0.92 15.59 -20.04
CA TYR A 69 -1.82 15.65 -18.89
C TYR A 69 -2.74 16.87 -18.94
N ASN A 70 -4.01 16.68 -18.58
CA ASN A 70 -4.99 17.75 -18.48
C ASN A 70 -4.74 18.65 -17.26
N THR A 71 -5.57 19.67 -17.08
CA THR A 71 -5.49 20.60 -15.94
C THR A 71 -5.69 19.93 -14.58
N ALA A 72 -6.44 18.82 -14.54
CA ALA A 72 -6.61 17.99 -13.35
C ALA A 72 -5.44 17.00 -13.12
N GLY A 73 -4.43 16.99 -14.00
CA GLY A 73 -3.25 16.13 -13.86
C GLY A 73 -3.41 14.71 -14.38
N TYR A 74 -4.44 14.42 -15.17
CA TYR A 74 -4.71 13.10 -15.76
C TYR A 74 -4.38 13.06 -17.26
N ASN A 75 -3.82 11.93 -17.71
CA ASN A 75 -3.55 11.68 -19.12
C ASN A 75 -4.83 11.33 -19.88
N GLN A 76 -4.72 11.12 -21.19
CA GLN A 76 -5.85 10.75 -22.04
C GLN A 76 -6.55 9.44 -21.65
N ALA A 77 -5.84 8.53 -20.97
CA ALA A 77 -6.41 7.30 -20.43
C ALA A 77 -7.07 7.50 -19.06
N GLY A 78 -7.08 8.73 -18.52
CA GLY A 78 -7.68 9.07 -17.23
C GLY A 78 -6.80 8.75 -16.01
N TYR A 79 -5.48 8.58 -16.19
CA TYR A 79 -4.54 8.27 -15.11
C TYR A 79 -3.58 9.41 -14.86
N ASP A 80 -3.27 9.66 -13.59
CA ASP A 80 -2.30 10.66 -13.17
C ASP A 80 -0.86 10.23 -13.51
N ARG A 81 0.11 11.02 -13.02
CA ARG A 81 1.53 10.74 -13.23
C ARG A 81 2.03 9.48 -12.51
N GLU A 82 1.32 9.04 -11.48
CA GLU A 82 1.64 7.85 -10.69
C GLU A 82 0.88 6.61 -11.21
N GLY A 83 0.04 6.78 -12.23
CA GLY A 83 -0.70 5.68 -12.85
C GLY A 83 -2.04 5.38 -12.19
N TYR A 84 -2.59 6.30 -11.39
CA TYR A 84 -3.88 6.15 -10.71
C TYR A 84 -4.97 7.00 -11.34
N ASN A 85 -6.17 6.45 -11.46
CA ASN A 85 -7.33 7.17 -11.97
C ASN A 85 -7.88 8.18 -10.95
N GLN A 86 -8.92 8.91 -11.34
CA GLN A 86 -9.58 9.89 -10.46
C GLN A 86 -10.16 9.30 -9.17
N PHE A 87 -10.39 7.99 -9.11
CA PHE A 87 -10.85 7.28 -7.91
C PHE A 87 -9.69 6.71 -7.07
N GLY A 88 -8.44 6.98 -7.47
CA GLY A 88 -7.25 6.53 -6.76
C GLY A 88 -6.87 5.07 -7.03
N TYR A 89 -7.37 4.46 -8.11
CA TYR A 89 -7.04 3.08 -8.50
C TYR A 89 -6.13 3.03 -9.72
N ASP A 90 -5.16 2.12 -9.71
CA ASP A 90 -4.30 1.84 -10.85
C ASP A 90 -5.05 1.10 -11.97
N ARG A 91 -4.32 0.74 -13.03
CA ARG A 91 -4.88 0.03 -14.19
C ARG A 91 -5.40 -1.38 -13.86
N ASP A 92 -4.91 -1.98 -12.79
CA ASP A 92 -5.32 -3.30 -12.32
C ASP A 92 -6.44 -3.22 -11.29
N GLY A 93 -6.89 -2.00 -10.94
CA GLY A 93 -7.98 -1.78 -10.00
C GLY A 93 -7.55 -1.79 -8.53
N TYR A 94 -6.28 -1.54 -8.22
CA TYR A 94 -5.76 -1.44 -6.86
C TYR A 94 -5.47 0.00 -6.47
N ASP A 95 -5.81 0.35 -5.23
CA ASP A 95 -5.55 1.67 -4.68
C ASP A 95 -4.05 1.90 -4.44
N ARG A 96 -3.71 3.10 -3.96
CA ARG A 96 -2.31 3.45 -3.62
C ARG A 96 -1.71 2.60 -2.49
N LYS A 97 -2.54 1.90 -1.72
CA LYS A 97 -2.11 0.95 -0.68
C LYS A 97 -2.04 -0.49 -1.22
N GLY A 98 -2.35 -0.70 -2.49
CA GLY A 98 -2.32 -2.01 -3.14
C GLY A 98 -3.56 -2.86 -2.89
N TYR A 99 -4.70 -2.27 -2.52
CA TYR A 99 -5.96 -2.96 -2.27
C TYR A 99 -7.03 -2.62 -3.31
N ASN A 100 -7.74 -3.63 -3.79
CA ASN A 100 -8.86 -3.44 -4.69
C ASN A 100 -10.08 -2.86 -3.96
N LYS A 101 -11.14 -2.56 -4.70
CA LYS A 101 -12.40 -2.03 -4.13
C LYS A 101 -13.04 -2.96 -3.09
N GLY A 102 -12.76 -4.26 -3.14
CA GLY A 102 -13.19 -5.24 -2.15
C GLY A 102 -12.32 -5.27 -0.88
N GLY A 103 -11.27 -4.46 -0.82
CA GLY A 103 -10.33 -4.44 0.32
C GLY A 103 -9.30 -5.56 0.29
N TYR A 104 -9.06 -6.20 -0.86
CA TYR A 104 -8.08 -7.29 -1.00
C TYR A 104 -6.87 -6.85 -1.81
N ASN A 105 -5.68 -7.27 -1.37
CA ASN A 105 -4.44 -7.00 -2.06
C ASN A 105 -4.30 -7.86 -3.33
N ARG A 106 -3.21 -7.67 -4.05
CA ARG A 106 -2.91 -8.42 -5.29
C ARG A 106 -2.77 -9.93 -5.09
N ASP A 107 -2.49 -10.37 -3.87
CA ASP A 107 -2.44 -11.79 -3.48
C ASP A 107 -3.82 -12.33 -3.05
N GLY A 108 -4.86 -11.50 -3.05
CA GLY A 108 -6.22 -11.88 -2.66
C GLY A 108 -6.53 -11.80 -1.16
N TYR A 109 -5.69 -11.14 -0.36
CA TYR A 109 -5.85 -11.04 1.10
C TYR A 109 -6.21 -9.62 1.55
N ASN A 110 -7.10 -9.52 2.54
CA ASN A 110 -7.47 -8.25 3.15
C ASN A 110 -6.36 -7.71 4.07
N GLN A 111 -6.58 -6.55 4.66
CA GLN A 111 -5.60 -5.93 5.57
C GLN A 111 -5.34 -6.76 6.85
N ALA A 112 -6.29 -7.60 7.25
CA ALA A 112 -6.13 -8.55 8.35
C ALA A 112 -5.46 -9.88 7.92
N GLY A 113 -5.11 -10.05 6.64
CA GLY A 113 -4.42 -11.23 6.13
C GLY A 113 -5.33 -12.39 5.71
N TYR A 114 -6.64 -12.16 5.56
CA TYR A 114 -7.62 -13.19 5.17
C TYR A 114 -8.09 -13.05 3.73
N ASP A 115 -8.25 -14.17 3.04
CA ASP A 115 -8.82 -14.27 1.70
C ASP A 115 -10.33 -14.01 1.71
N GLN A 116 -10.96 -14.01 0.53
CA GLN A 116 -12.41 -13.84 0.39
C GLN A 116 -13.24 -14.95 1.05
N SER A 117 -12.63 -16.11 1.31
CA SER A 117 -13.25 -17.23 2.03
C SER A 117 -12.98 -17.17 3.54
N GLY A 118 -12.35 -16.10 4.05
CA GLY A 118 -12.01 -15.94 5.45
C GLY A 118 -10.80 -16.75 5.90
N ARG A 119 -9.96 -17.24 4.99
CA ARG A 119 -8.76 -18.03 5.30
C ARG A 119 -7.50 -17.20 5.28
N ASP A 120 -6.60 -17.42 6.23
CA ASP A 120 -5.28 -16.83 6.24
C ASP A 120 -4.39 -17.40 5.12
N ARG A 121 -3.13 -16.96 5.08
CA ARG A 121 -2.14 -17.41 4.09
C ARG A 121 -1.76 -18.88 4.18
N LEU A 122 -2.15 -19.58 5.25
CA LEU A 122 -1.97 -21.01 5.43
C LEU A 122 -3.24 -21.81 5.13
N GLY A 123 -4.36 -21.14 4.88
CA GLY A 123 -5.65 -21.78 4.67
C GLY A 123 -6.51 -21.92 5.93
N TYR A 124 -6.10 -21.37 7.07
CA TYR A 124 -6.88 -21.41 8.31
C TYR A 124 -7.91 -20.29 8.38
N THR A 125 -9.14 -20.63 8.70
CA THR A 125 -10.17 -19.66 9.06
C THR A 125 -9.92 -19.07 10.45
N TYR A 126 -10.59 -17.96 10.78
CA TYR A 126 -10.59 -17.44 12.15
C TYR A 126 -11.10 -18.51 13.14
N GLU A 127 -12.14 -19.25 12.75
CA GLU A 127 -12.68 -20.36 13.53
C GLU A 127 -11.65 -21.46 13.79
N ASP A 128 -10.84 -21.84 12.79
CA ASP A 128 -9.78 -22.84 12.96
C ASP A 128 -8.75 -22.37 14.00
N VAL A 129 -8.36 -21.10 13.96
CA VAL A 129 -7.44 -20.49 14.94
C VAL A 129 -8.05 -20.47 16.34
N VAL A 130 -9.34 -20.15 16.47
CA VAL A 130 -10.06 -20.18 17.75
C VAL A 130 -10.18 -21.59 18.32
N VAL A 131 -10.47 -22.60 17.49
CA VAL A 131 -10.55 -24.00 17.91
C VAL A 131 -9.18 -24.47 18.41
N PHE A 132 -8.10 -24.16 17.66
CA PHE A 132 -6.74 -24.44 18.08
C PHE A 132 -6.40 -23.76 19.43
N ALA A 133 -6.73 -22.48 19.58
CA ALA A 133 -6.49 -21.72 20.80
C ALA A 133 -7.23 -22.29 22.00
N THR A 134 -8.51 -22.67 21.82
CA THR A 134 -9.34 -23.31 22.84
C THR A 134 -8.69 -24.60 23.33
N GLY A 135 -8.23 -25.45 22.41
CA GLY A 135 -7.55 -26.70 22.76
C GLY A 135 -6.28 -26.47 23.58
N LEU A 136 -5.44 -25.50 23.22
CA LEU A 136 -4.26 -25.14 24.02
C LEU A 136 -4.63 -24.63 25.42
N ASN A 137 -5.68 -23.82 25.52
CA ASN A 137 -6.14 -23.28 26.80
C ASN A 137 -6.72 -24.37 27.71
N ASP A 138 -7.41 -25.35 27.16
CA ASP A 138 -7.92 -26.50 27.92
C ASP A 138 -6.79 -27.38 28.45
N GLU A 139 -5.72 -27.58 27.67
CA GLU A 139 -4.50 -28.23 28.16
C GLU A 139 -3.82 -27.43 29.29
N ILE A 140 -3.79 -26.09 29.23
CA ILE A 140 -3.31 -25.25 30.34
C ILE A 140 -4.20 -25.42 31.58
N LYS A 141 -5.53 -25.48 31.43
CA LYS A 141 -6.45 -25.72 32.56
C LYS A 141 -6.20 -27.08 33.21
N LYS A 142 -5.95 -28.12 32.39
CA LYS A 142 -5.59 -29.45 32.85
C LYS A 142 -4.27 -29.43 33.63
N ALA A 143 -3.22 -28.86 33.06
CA ALA A 143 -1.93 -28.71 33.73
C ALA A 143 -2.00 -27.92 35.04
N ARG A 144 -2.89 -26.92 35.11
CA ARG A 144 -3.16 -26.15 36.34
C ARG A 144 -3.81 -27.01 37.43
N ASN A 145 -4.66 -27.97 37.06
CA ASN A 145 -5.28 -28.88 38.02
C ASN A 145 -4.25 -29.90 38.54
N GLU A 146 -3.44 -30.48 37.66
CA GLU A 146 -2.32 -31.37 38.02
C GLU A 146 -1.35 -30.66 38.99
N PHE A 147 -0.99 -29.41 38.70
CA PHE A 147 -0.18 -28.58 39.59
C PHE A 147 -0.78 -28.45 41.00
N LYS A 148 -2.10 -28.27 41.12
CA LYS A 148 -2.79 -28.16 42.42
C LYS A 148 -2.79 -29.50 43.19
N LEU A 149 -2.75 -30.61 42.47
CA LEU A 149 -2.68 -31.96 43.04
C LEU A 149 -1.25 -32.37 43.41
N GLY A 150 -0.24 -31.57 43.05
CA GLY A 150 1.17 -31.90 43.25
C GLY A 150 1.75 -32.80 42.16
N GLU A 151 1.03 -33.00 41.06
CA GLU A 151 1.43 -33.78 39.88
C GLU A 151 2.29 -32.90 38.96
N TYR A 152 3.46 -32.50 39.45
CA TYR A 152 4.30 -31.50 38.79
C TYR A 152 4.90 -31.99 37.46
N ASP A 153 5.27 -33.26 37.39
CA ASP A 153 5.83 -33.88 36.18
C ASP A 153 4.82 -33.86 35.02
N ASP A 154 3.58 -34.31 35.27
CA ASP A 154 2.48 -34.28 34.30
C ASP A 154 2.15 -32.85 33.87
N SER A 155 2.10 -31.93 34.85
CA SER A 155 1.83 -30.51 34.59
C SER A 155 2.84 -29.93 33.60
N VAL A 156 4.15 -30.11 33.82
CA VAL A 156 5.16 -29.55 32.91
C VAL A 156 5.24 -30.26 31.56
N MET A 157 4.84 -31.54 31.49
CA MET A 157 4.72 -32.26 30.22
C MET A 157 3.63 -31.64 29.33
N HIS A 158 2.43 -31.39 29.87
CA HIS A 158 1.35 -30.70 29.14
C HIS A 158 1.77 -29.29 28.73
N LEU A 159 2.36 -28.52 29.65
CA LEU A 159 2.79 -27.14 29.38
C LEU A 159 3.87 -27.05 28.31
N ARG A 160 4.83 -27.98 28.28
CA ARG A 160 5.81 -28.09 27.21
C ARG A 160 5.11 -28.30 25.87
N LYS A 161 4.12 -29.19 25.79
CA LYS A 161 3.40 -29.49 24.54
C LYS A 161 2.59 -28.29 24.04
N VAL A 162 1.97 -27.55 24.96
CA VAL A 162 1.28 -26.29 24.66
C VAL A 162 2.24 -25.29 24.02
N LEU A 163 3.37 -25.02 24.66
CA LEU A 163 4.37 -24.07 24.14
C LEU A 163 4.95 -24.52 22.79
N GLU A 164 5.24 -25.81 22.63
CA GLU A 164 5.72 -26.38 21.37
C GLU A 164 4.72 -26.14 20.22
N ASN A 165 3.44 -26.46 20.44
CA ASN A 165 2.40 -26.30 19.42
C ASN A 165 2.16 -24.82 19.10
N LEU A 166 2.15 -23.95 20.11
CA LEU A 166 1.98 -22.50 19.95
C LEU A 166 3.10 -21.89 19.10
N TYR A 167 4.35 -22.28 19.33
CA TYR A 167 5.48 -21.78 18.55
C TYR A 167 5.56 -22.36 17.13
N ARG A 168 5.12 -23.62 16.93
CA ARG A 168 4.93 -24.15 15.57
C ARG A 168 3.89 -23.34 14.80
N PHE A 169 2.76 -23.03 15.43
CA PHE A 169 1.72 -22.19 14.84
C PHE A 169 2.29 -20.83 14.46
N TYR A 170 3.01 -20.14 15.36
CA TYR A 170 3.60 -18.84 15.02
C TYR A 170 4.56 -18.90 13.83
N ILE A 171 5.41 -19.92 13.74
CA ILE A 171 6.35 -20.06 12.63
C ILE A 171 5.63 -20.16 11.30
N GLN A 172 4.55 -20.95 11.25
CA GLN A 172 3.75 -21.09 10.05
C GLN A 172 2.98 -19.78 9.77
N HIS A 173 2.24 -19.27 10.75
CA HIS A 173 1.28 -18.19 10.56
C HIS A 173 1.95 -16.87 10.18
N TYR A 174 3.11 -16.57 10.78
CA TYR A 174 3.90 -15.39 10.44
C TYR A 174 4.96 -15.64 9.37
N HIS A 175 4.95 -16.82 8.72
CA HIS A 175 5.92 -17.22 7.70
C HIS A 175 7.39 -16.99 8.12
N ILE A 176 7.70 -17.30 9.38
CA ILE A 176 9.03 -17.08 9.97
C ILE A 176 10.09 -17.98 9.31
N SER A 177 9.68 -19.17 8.87
CA SER A 177 10.54 -20.16 8.21
C SER A 177 9.75 -20.97 7.20
N SER A 178 10.41 -21.37 6.11
CA SER A 178 9.86 -22.28 5.10
C SER A 178 10.02 -23.77 5.47
N LYS A 179 10.61 -24.08 6.63
CA LYS A 179 10.80 -25.46 7.10
C LYS A 179 9.43 -26.09 7.40
N ASN A 180 9.25 -27.38 7.06
CA ASN A 180 8.07 -28.12 7.48
C ASN A 180 8.06 -28.30 9.02
N MET A 181 6.98 -27.90 9.68
CA MET A 181 6.83 -27.95 11.13
C MET A 181 6.38 -29.30 11.70
N ASP A 182 5.91 -30.24 10.87
CA ASP A 182 5.31 -31.51 11.32
C ASP A 182 6.21 -32.30 12.29
N ASN A 183 7.52 -32.28 12.05
CA ASN A 183 8.54 -32.99 12.86
C ASN A 183 9.58 -32.03 13.48
N THR A 184 9.29 -30.74 13.56
CA THR A 184 10.25 -29.76 14.08
C THR A 184 10.22 -29.76 15.61
N SER A 185 11.36 -30.04 16.26
CA SER A 185 11.45 -30.09 17.72
C SER A 185 11.12 -28.74 18.37
N PHE A 186 10.72 -28.73 19.65
CA PHE A 186 10.49 -27.45 20.35
C PHE A 186 11.76 -26.60 20.40
N GLU A 187 12.93 -27.22 20.52
CA GLU A 187 14.23 -26.54 20.47
C GLU A 187 14.47 -25.85 19.13
N ASP A 188 14.19 -26.53 18.02
CA ASP A 188 14.27 -25.93 16.69
C ASP A 188 13.28 -24.76 16.53
N CYS A 189 12.06 -24.88 17.08
CA CYS A 189 11.08 -23.80 17.03
C CYS A 189 11.61 -22.55 17.75
N ILE A 190 12.17 -22.71 18.94
CA ILE A 190 12.76 -21.60 19.71
C ILE A 190 13.92 -20.97 18.91
N ASN A 191 14.81 -21.78 18.36
CA ASN A 191 15.96 -21.31 17.58
C ASN A 191 15.53 -20.55 16.31
N ILE A 192 14.50 -21.02 15.61
CA ILE A 192 13.94 -20.35 14.43
C ILE A 192 13.38 -18.98 14.83
N CYS A 193 12.54 -18.91 15.85
CA CYS A 193 11.92 -17.65 16.31
C CYS A 193 12.96 -16.65 16.84
N LYS A 194 14.01 -17.15 17.49
CA LYS A 194 15.11 -16.32 17.99
C LYS A 194 15.93 -15.74 16.83
N LYS A 195 16.32 -16.58 15.87
CA LYS A 195 17.13 -16.17 14.71
C LYS A 195 16.39 -15.17 13.80
N SER A 196 15.07 -15.27 13.72
CA SER A 196 14.25 -14.32 12.95
C SER A 196 13.99 -12.99 13.68
N GLY A 197 14.34 -12.89 14.97
CA GLY A 197 13.99 -11.75 15.81
C GLY A 197 12.52 -11.71 16.23
N PHE A 198 11.76 -12.80 16.04
CA PHE A 198 10.37 -12.89 16.49
C PHE A 198 10.23 -12.92 18.01
N ILE A 199 11.23 -13.50 18.69
CA ILE A 199 11.37 -13.45 20.16
C ILE A 199 12.73 -12.91 20.57
N THR A 200 12.79 -12.36 21.79
CA THR A 200 14.03 -11.89 22.42
C THR A 200 14.87 -13.06 22.93
N GLU A 201 16.16 -12.82 23.18
CA GLU A 201 17.05 -13.81 23.82
C GLU A 201 16.49 -14.23 25.19
N GLU A 202 16.03 -13.27 26.00
CA GLU A 202 15.41 -13.53 27.30
C GLU A 202 14.18 -14.46 27.19
N LYS A 203 13.34 -14.25 26.17
CA LYS A 203 12.17 -15.11 25.94
C LYS A 203 12.60 -16.51 25.50
N ALA A 204 13.61 -16.63 24.65
CA ALA A 204 14.17 -17.92 24.24
C ALA A 204 14.72 -18.71 25.44
N ASP A 205 15.44 -18.06 26.36
CA ASP A 205 15.97 -18.69 27.58
C ASP A 205 14.85 -19.23 28.49
N LYS A 206 13.76 -18.47 28.64
CA LYS A 206 12.58 -18.92 29.39
C LYS A 206 11.95 -20.15 28.75
N LEU A 207 11.78 -20.16 27.42
CA LEU A 207 11.22 -21.30 26.68
C LEU A 207 12.13 -22.53 26.76
N HIS A 208 13.45 -22.37 26.65
CA HIS A 208 14.39 -23.48 26.84
C HIS A 208 14.32 -24.06 28.25
N SER A 209 14.07 -23.22 29.26
CA SER A 209 13.89 -23.67 30.64
C SER A 209 12.60 -24.47 30.82
N ALA A 210 11.47 -23.97 30.30
CA ALA A 210 10.21 -24.72 30.31
C ALA A 210 10.28 -26.04 29.52
N ARG A 211 11.00 -26.03 28.38
CA ARG A 211 11.29 -27.25 27.60
C ARG A 211 12.07 -28.27 28.43
N ARG A 212 13.11 -27.84 29.16
CA ARG A 212 13.89 -28.72 30.03
C ARG A 212 13.02 -29.32 31.12
N HIS A 213 12.24 -28.50 31.83
CA HIS A 213 11.32 -29.00 32.88
C HIS A 213 10.37 -30.08 32.33
N GLY A 214 9.76 -29.84 31.15
CA GLY A 214 8.88 -30.84 30.52
C GLY A 214 9.59 -32.09 29.98
N ASN A 215 10.89 -32.02 29.70
CA ASN A 215 11.69 -33.21 29.37
C ASN A 215 12.07 -33.97 30.65
N ASP A 216 12.39 -33.25 31.72
CA ASP A 216 12.77 -33.82 33.02
C ASP A 216 11.60 -34.59 33.62
N GLY A 217 10.38 -34.02 33.58
CA GLY A 217 9.15 -34.72 34.01
C GLY A 217 8.82 -35.98 33.19
N ALA A 218 9.30 -36.06 31.94
CA ALA A 218 9.07 -37.23 31.09
C ALA A 218 10.15 -38.32 31.21
N HIS A 219 11.37 -37.96 31.60
CA HIS A 219 12.55 -38.81 31.36
C HIS A 219 13.62 -38.79 32.47
N SER A 220 13.47 -38.01 33.54
CA SER A 220 14.47 -37.93 34.61
C SER A 220 14.08 -38.73 35.87
N PHE A 221 15.09 -39.11 36.65
CA PHE A 221 14.91 -39.76 37.96
C PHE A 221 14.54 -38.75 39.06
N ASP A 222 14.82 -37.46 38.84
CA ASP A 222 14.56 -36.37 39.79
C ASP A 222 13.22 -35.71 39.46
N SER A 223 12.29 -35.68 40.41
CA SER A 223 10.97 -35.09 40.17
C SER A 223 11.05 -33.57 39.98
N VAL A 224 10.19 -33.05 39.11
CA VAL A 224 10.07 -31.61 38.86
C VAL A 224 9.60 -30.92 40.14
N THR A 225 10.30 -29.84 40.52
CA THR A 225 9.95 -29.04 41.70
C THR A 225 8.70 -28.19 41.47
N ASP A 226 8.01 -27.83 42.55
CA ASP A 226 6.88 -26.89 42.55
C ASP A 226 7.25 -25.55 41.86
N LYS A 227 8.46 -25.05 42.10
CA LYS A 227 8.98 -23.81 41.48
C LYS A 227 9.15 -23.94 39.96
N GLN A 228 9.67 -25.07 39.48
CA GLN A 228 9.83 -25.34 38.05
C GLN A 228 8.47 -25.48 37.36
N ALA A 229 7.53 -26.19 37.98
CA ALA A 229 6.18 -26.34 37.48
C ALA A 229 5.43 -25.00 37.45
N TYR A 230 5.54 -24.20 38.52
CA TYR A 230 4.97 -22.86 38.59
C TYR A 230 5.53 -21.94 37.51
N PHE A 231 6.85 -21.97 37.29
CA PHE A 231 7.50 -21.20 36.23
C PHE A 231 6.93 -21.56 34.85
N SER A 232 6.86 -22.86 34.52
CA SER A 232 6.34 -23.32 33.24
C SER A 232 4.87 -22.95 33.05
N LEU A 233 4.07 -23.03 34.12
CA LEU A 233 2.64 -22.69 34.09
C LEU A 233 2.46 -21.19 33.80
N LYS A 234 3.22 -20.33 34.49
CA LYS A 234 3.18 -18.88 34.26
C LYS A 234 3.63 -18.50 32.87
N LEU A 235 4.70 -19.10 32.38
CA LEU A 235 5.16 -18.85 31.01
C LEU A 235 4.08 -19.23 29.98
N ALA A 236 3.42 -20.39 30.13
CA ALA A 236 2.37 -20.80 29.21
C ALA A 236 1.14 -19.87 29.26
N GLU A 237 0.71 -19.45 30.46
CA GLU A 237 -0.38 -18.47 30.63
C GLU A 237 -0.05 -17.11 29.96
N GLU A 238 1.19 -16.63 30.11
CA GLU A 238 1.67 -15.41 29.47
C GLU A 238 1.69 -15.53 27.94
N GLU A 239 2.25 -16.64 27.42
CA GLU A 239 2.31 -16.89 25.98
C GLU A 239 0.92 -17.01 25.36
N MET A 240 -0.02 -17.66 26.07
CA MET A 240 -1.41 -17.78 25.63
C MET A 240 -2.13 -16.41 25.61
N THR A 241 -1.81 -15.55 26.58
CA THR A 241 -2.32 -14.16 26.59
C THR A 241 -1.74 -13.36 25.41
N SER A 242 -0.44 -13.51 25.15
CA SER A 242 0.19 -12.89 23.97
C SER A 242 -0.40 -13.43 22.66
N PHE A 243 -0.76 -14.72 22.60
CA PHE A 243 -1.37 -15.36 21.45
C PHE A 243 -2.73 -14.75 21.13
N LYS A 244 -3.60 -14.57 22.14
CA LYS A 244 -4.87 -13.84 22.02
C LYS A 244 -4.67 -12.45 21.41
N GLY A 245 -3.74 -11.68 21.98
CA GLY A 245 -3.48 -10.31 21.55
C GLY A 245 -2.93 -10.21 20.12
N LYS A 246 -1.99 -11.09 19.75
CA LYS A 246 -1.37 -11.09 18.41
C LYS A 246 -2.35 -11.45 17.30
N LEU A 247 -3.31 -12.33 17.59
CA LEU A 247 -4.28 -12.83 16.61
C LEU A 247 -5.66 -12.20 16.75
N ASN A 248 -5.81 -11.18 17.60
CA ASN A 248 -7.07 -10.52 17.89
C ASN A 248 -8.21 -11.50 18.24
N ILE A 249 -7.90 -12.57 18.98
CA ILE A 249 -8.89 -13.55 19.39
C ILE A 249 -9.70 -12.94 20.53
N VAL A 250 -10.99 -12.70 20.27
CA VAL A 250 -11.87 -12.02 21.22
C VAL A 250 -12.25 -12.96 22.37
N GLU A 251 -12.48 -14.25 22.09
CA GLU A 251 -12.98 -15.22 23.07
C GLU A 251 -12.45 -16.64 22.83
N PHE A 252 -12.11 -17.30 23.94
CA PHE A 252 -12.02 -18.76 24.16
C PHE A 252 -12.03 -19.01 25.66
#